data_AF-A0A5D3BK52-F1
#
_entry.id   AF-A0A5D3BK52-F1
#
_cell.length_a   1.000
_cell.length_b   1.000
_cell.length_c   1.000
_cell.angle_alpha   90.00
_cell.angle_beta   90.00
_cell.angle_gamma   90.00
#
_symmetry.space_group_name_H-M   'P 1'
#
loop_
_entity.id
_entity.type
_entity.pdbx_description
1 polymer ?
#
loop_
_entity_poly.entity_id
_entity_poly.type
_entity_poly.pdbx_seq_one_letter_code
_entity_poly.pdbx_strand_id
1 'polypeptide(L)'
;MVDLPGQFNFFFHSIETISALQGLNPFGGEYTIFAGLEECIRLIANFKFTEEEISFIKKSLPSSCEDAFYDYLRGIDCSDVEVYAISEGSVVFPKVPLVRVEGPVAVVQLLETPFVNLINYASLVATNAARHRFVAGKSKILLEFGLRRAQGPDGGISASKYCYIGGFDATRGSKRLHLAAIPSLLTVYISSS
;
A
#
# COMPACT_ATOMS: atom_id res chain seq x y z
N MET A 1 -11.24 22.35 35.50
CA MET A 1 -11.91 23.19 34.50
C MET A 1 -10.91 23.43 33.38
N VAL A 2 -10.89 22.53 32.40
CA VAL A 2 -10.20 22.78 31.14
C VAL A 2 -11.30 22.64 30.11
N ASP A 3 -11.81 23.80 29.72
CA ASP A 3 -12.85 23.94 28.71
C ASP A 3 -12.40 23.29 27.40
N LEU A 4 -13.24 22.40 26.90
CA LEU A 4 -13.27 21.97 25.50
C LEU A 4 -14.18 22.92 24.72
N PRO A 5 -13.61 23.90 24.00
CA PRO A 5 -14.24 24.32 22.75
C PRO A 5 -13.20 24.68 21.67
N GLY A 6 -13.31 24.08 20.49
CA GLY A 6 -12.77 24.68 19.26
C GLY A 6 -11.32 24.36 18.86
N GLN A 7 -10.76 23.21 19.23
CA GLN A 7 -9.39 22.81 18.84
C GLN A 7 -9.28 21.55 17.98
N PHE A 8 -10.32 21.14 17.25
CA PHE A 8 -10.11 20.40 15.99
C PHE A 8 -9.76 21.41 14.89
N ASN A 9 -8.72 22.22 15.14
CA ASN A 9 -8.19 23.11 14.12
C ASN A 9 -7.78 22.26 12.93
N PHE A 10 -8.23 22.67 11.75
CA PHE A 10 -7.74 22.22 10.45
C PHE A 10 -6.21 22.35 10.41
N PHE A 11 -5.53 21.32 10.86
CA PHE A 11 -4.09 21.17 10.72
C PHE A 11 -3.87 20.32 9.49
N PHE A 12 -3.41 20.98 8.42
CA PHE A 12 -2.79 20.33 7.28
C PHE A 12 -1.68 19.43 7.81
N HIS A 13 -1.95 18.13 7.85
CA HIS A 13 -0.93 17.15 8.18
C HIS A 13 -0.48 16.51 6.88
N SER A 14 0.61 17.02 6.29
CA SER A 14 1.27 16.27 5.23
C SER A 14 1.86 15.03 5.86
N ILE A 15 1.21 13.88 5.65
CA ILE A 15 1.96 12.63 5.76
C ILE A 15 2.95 12.68 4.61
N GLU A 16 4.16 13.14 4.88
CA GLU A 16 5.29 12.87 4.02
C GLU A 16 5.59 11.39 4.23
N THR A 17 4.86 10.52 3.53
CA THR A 17 5.01 9.08 3.74
C THR A 17 6.46 8.71 3.52
N ILE A 18 7.11 8.35 4.61
CA ILE A 18 8.54 8.17 4.73
C ILE A 18 8.97 6.96 3.90
N SER A 19 9.90 7.29 3.00
CA SER A 19 11.09 6.55 2.60
C SER A 19 10.90 5.26 1.81
N ALA A 20 11.61 5.20 0.70
CA ALA A 20 12.06 3.96 0.09
C ALA A 20 13.04 3.15 0.99
N LEU A 21 12.86 3.12 2.32
CA LEU A 21 13.74 2.71 3.44
C LEU A 21 14.47 3.88 4.08
N GLN A 22 14.56 3.82 5.41
CA GLN A 22 15.32 4.67 6.35
C GLN A 22 16.66 5.22 5.79
N GLY A 23 16.59 6.19 4.88
CA GLY A 23 17.76 6.80 4.22
C GLY A 23 18.51 5.94 3.18
N LEU A 24 18.04 4.73 2.85
CA LEU A 24 18.71 3.82 1.93
C LEU A 24 17.76 3.33 0.84
N ASN A 25 18.28 2.74 -0.23
CA ASN A 25 17.48 2.10 -1.25
C ASN A 25 17.37 0.60 -0.99
N PRO A 26 16.29 -0.06 -1.44
CA PRO A 26 16.07 -1.46 -1.18
C PRO A 26 17.11 -2.30 -1.86
N PHE A 27 17.54 -3.33 -1.12
CA PHE A 27 18.55 -4.28 -1.55
C PHE A 27 19.91 -3.65 -1.91
N GLY A 28 20.23 -2.48 -1.35
CA GLY A 28 21.45 -1.74 -1.65
C GLY A 28 21.49 -1.17 -3.07
N GLY A 29 20.33 -1.02 -3.73
CA GLY A 29 20.22 -0.48 -5.09
C GLY A 29 20.36 1.04 -5.19
N GLU A 30 20.22 1.56 -6.40
CA GLU A 30 20.25 3.02 -6.65
C GLU A 30 18.84 3.62 -6.75
N TYR A 31 17.82 2.78 -6.90
CA TYR A 31 16.45 3.22 -7.14
C TYR A 31 15.40 2.31 -6.52
N THR A 32 14.19 2.85 -6.40
CA THR A 32 12.97 2.14 -6.03
C THR A 32 11.89 2.40 -7.06
N ILE A 33 11.05 1.41 -7.34
CA ILE A 33 9.85 1.60 -8.16
C ILE A 33 8.68 1.88 -7.23
N PHE A 34 8.04 3.03 -7.41
CA PHE A 34 6.86 3.41 -6.64
C PHE A 34 5.65 2.59 -7.07
N ALA A 35 5.01 1.92 -6.11
CA ALA A 35 3.76 1.19 -6.32
C ALA A 35 2.90 1.17 -5.05
N GLY A 36 1.63 0.78 -5.20
CA GLY A 36 0.66 0.63 -4.10
C GLY A 36 -0.41 1.72 -4.04
N LEU A 37 -0.37 2.70 -4.95
CA LEU A 37 -1.28 3.84 -4.95
C LEU A 37 -2.75 3.42 -5.16
N GLU A 38 -3.01 2.42 -6.01
CA GLU A 38 -4.39 1.94 -6.24
C GLU A 38 -5.04 1.41 -4.95
N GLU A 39 -4.28 0.67 -4.13
CA GLU A 39 -4.81 0.11 -2.90
C GLU A 39 -5.05 1.19 -1.85
N CYS A 40 -4.21 2.23 -1.81
CA CYS A 40 -4.44 3.42 -0.99
C CYS A 40 -5.75 4.13 -1.37
N ILE A 41 -6.02 4.30 -2.67
CA ILE A 41 -7.27 4.91 -3.16
C ILE A 41 -8.46 4.03 -2.80
N ARG A 42 -8.34 2.71 -2.99
CA ARG A 42 -9.39 1.74 -2.62
C ARG A 42 -9.68 1.77 -1.13
N LEU A 43 -8.65 1.91 -0.30
CA LEU A 43 -8.79 2.03 1.15
C LEU A 43 -9.58 3.29 1.52
N ILE A 44 -9.19 4.46 1.00
CA ILE A 44 -9.91 5.72 1.23
C ILE A 44 -11.38 5.60 0.82
N ALA A 45 -11.65 5.02 -0.35
CA ALA A 45 -13.00 4.89 -0.88
C ALA A 45 -13.92 3.98 -0.04
N ASN A 46 -13.36 3.06 0.75
CA ASN A 46 -14.11 2.10 1.55
C ASN A 46 -13.89 2.28 3.06
N PHE A 47 -13.21 3.34 3.49
CA PHE A 47 -12.89 3.56 4.88
C PHE A 47 -14.14 3.93 5.67
N LYS A 48 -14.64 2.99 6.47
CA LYS A 48 -15.74 3.19 7.42
C LYS A 48 -15.57 2.25 8.61
N PHE A 49 -15.85 2.76 9.80
CA PHE A 49 -15.94 1.92 11.00
C PHE A 49 -17.28 1.18 11.02
N THR A 50 -17.23 -0.11 11.34
CA THR A 50 -18.45 -0.89 11.58
C THR A 50 -18.92 -0.70 13.02
N GLU A 51 -20.22 -0.93 13.27
CA GLU A 51 -20.75 -0.87 14.65
C GLU A 51 -20.10 -1.95 15.54
N GLU A 52 -19.69 -3.09 14.98
CA GLU A 52 -18.95 -4.12 15.71
C GLU A 52 -17.58 -3.61 16.17
N GLU A 53 -16.84 -2.92 15.30
CA GLU A 53 -15.54 -2.32 15.62
C GLU A 53 -15.68 -1.23 16.68
N ILE A 54 -16.67 -0.35 16.56
CA ILE A 54 -16.94 0.70 17.56
C ILE A 54 -17.31 0.07 18.90
N SER A 55 -18.13 -0.99 18.92
CA SER A 55 -18.48 -1.70 20.15
C SER A 55 -17.26 -2.36 20.81
N PHE A 56 -16.30 -2.82 20.00
CA PHE A 56 -15.04 -3.38 20.49
C PHE A 56 -14.15 -2.27 21.08
N ILE A 57 -13.98 -1.15 20.38
CA ILE A 57 -13.22 0.01 20.87
C ILE A 57 -13.80 0.53 22.19
N LYS A 58 -15.13 0.60 22.31
CA LYS A 58 -15.82 1.02 23.54
C LYS A 58 -15.55 0.08 24.72
N LYS A 59 -15.32 -1.21 24.48
CA LYS A 59 -14.95 -2.19 25.52
C LYS A 59 -13.46 -2.14 25.87
N SER A 60 -12.61 -1.79 24.91
CA SER A 60 -11.15 -1.77 25.09
C SER A 60 -10.62 -0.47 25.69
N LEU A 61 -11.33 0.65 25.52
CA LEU A 61 -10.94 1.94 26.08
C LEU A 61 -11.41 2.12 27.54
N PRO A 62 -10.71 2.97 28.32
CA PRO A 62 -11.15 3.31 29.67
C PRO A 62 -12.57 3.90 29.69
N SER A 63 -13.31 3.63 30.77
CA SER A 63 -14.66 4.17 30.99
C SER A 63 -14.74 5.70 31.14
N SER A 64 -13.59 6.39 31.15
CA SER A 64 -13.50 7.84 31.13
C SER A 64 -13.66 8.46 29.74
N CYS A 65 -13.80 7.66 28.68
CA CYS A 65 -13.98 8.14 27.33
C CYS A 65 -15.43 8.61 27.09
N GLU A 66 -15.59 9.81 26.53
CA GLU A 66 -16.89 10.43 26.30
C GLU A 66 -17.69 9.73 25.20
N ASP A 67 -19.01 9.64 25.34
CA ASP A 67 -19.87 9.01 24.33
C ASP A 67 -19.79 9.73 22.97
N ALA A 68 -19.55 11.04 22.98
CA ALA A 68 -19.38 11.89 21.79
C ALA A 68 -18.20 11.45 20.90
N PHE A 69 -17.17 10.82 21.47
CA PHE A 69 -16.04 10.29 20.69
C PHE A 69 -16.48 9.12 19.80
N TYR A 70 -17.35 8.25 20.29
CA TYR A 70 -17.85 7.12 19.48
C TYR A 70 -18.80 7.59 18.38
N ASP A 71 -19.59 8.64 18.64
CA ASP A 71 -20.42 9.26 17.60
C ASP A 71 -19.57 9.95 16.53
N TYR A 72 -18.45 10.55 16.92
CA TYR A 72 -17.45 11.03 15.96
C TYR A 72 -16.90 9.88 15.09
N LEU A 73 -16.50 8.75 15.68
CA LEU A 73 -16.00 7.59 14.92
C LEU A 73 -17.03 7.05 13.91
N ARG A 74 -18.33 7.07 14.24
CA ARG A 74 -19.42 6.68 13.32
C ARG A 74 -19.53 7.62 12.11
N GLY A 75 -19.29 8.91 12.35
CA GLY A 75 -19.38 9.95 11.34
C GLY A 75 -18.11 10.17 10.52
N ILE A 76 -17.00 9.49 10.85
CA ILE A 76 -15.75 9.62 10.10
C ILE A 76 -15.98 9.15 8.67
N ASP A 77 -15.64 10.02 7.73
CA ASP A 77 -15.43 9.70 6.33
C ASP A 77 -14.08 10.26 5.85
N CYS A 78 -13.72 9.91 4.62
CA CYS A 78 -12.54 10.46 3.95
C CYS A 78 -12.92 11.46 2.84
N SER A 79 -14.07 12.11 2.95
CA SER A 79 -14.57 13.03 1.91
C SER A 79 -13.70 14.29 1.79
N ASP A 80 -13.19 14.77 2.92
CA ASP A 80 -12.31 15.96 3.02
C ASP A 80 -10.81 15.61 2.93
N VAL A 81 -10.46 14.44 2.39
CA VAL A 81 -9.08 13.97 2.24
C VAL A 81 -8.62 14.15 0.79
N GLU A 82 -7.56 14.92 0.60
CA GLU A 82 -6.88 15.08 -0.67
C GLU A 82 -5.57 14.28 -0.69
N VAL A 83 -5.29 13.58 -1.80
CA VAL A 83 -4.08 12.78 -1.97
C VAL A 83 -3.34 13.21 -3.23
N TYR A 84 -2.09 13.63 -3.05
CA TYR A 84 -1.15 13.96 -4.11
C TYR A 84 -0.07 12.88 -4.13
N ALA A 85 0.17 12.25 -5.28
CA ALA A 85 1.14 11.17 -5.38
C ALA A 85 1.88 11.17 -6.72
N ILE A 86 3.09 10.61 -6.71
CA ILE A 86 3.81 10.28 -7.95
C ILE A 86 3.05 9.16 -8.69
N SER A 87 3.13 9.12 -10.03
CA SER A 87 2.52 8.03 -10.81
C SER A 87 3.10 6.67 -10.44
N GLU A 88 2.25 5.66 -10.28
CA GLU A 88 2.65 4.26 -10.09
C GLU A 88 3.54 3.78 -11.25
N GLY A 89 4.58 3.00 -10.94
CA GLY A 89 5.61 2.56 -11.87
C GLY A 89 6.77 3.54 -12.07
N SER A 90 6.73 4.72 -11.45
CA SER A 90 7.82 5.69 -11.52
C SER A 90 9.03 5.27 -10.70
N VAL A 91 10.21 5.64 -11.19
CA VAL A 91 11.47 5.47 -10.46
C VAL A 91 11.59 6.59 -9.42
N VAL A 92 11.80 6.22 -8.16
CA VAL A 92 11.88 7.15 -7.03
C VAL A 92 13.16 6.93 -6.23
N PHE A 93 13.60 8.01 -5.58
CA PHE A 93 14.85 8.06 -4.83
C PHE A 93 14.59 8.36 -3.34
N PRO A 94 15.52 8.01 -2.45
CA PRO A 94 15.38 8.30 -1.03
C PRO A 94 15.25 9.82 -0.79
N LYS A 95 14.56 10.18 0.30
CA LYS A 95 14.36 11.57 0.76
C LYS A 95 13.53 12.47 -0.18
N VAL A 96 12.76 11.88 -1.08
CA VAL A 96 11.77 12.59 -1.90
C VAL A 96 10.37 12.22 -1.39
N PRO A 97 9.46 13.20 -1.18
CA PRO A 97 8.08 12.89 -0.82
C PRO A 97 7.38 12.18 -1.99
N LEU A 98 6.83 11.00 -1.72
CA LEU A 98 6.17 10.15 -2.72
C LEU A 98 4.67 10.36 -2.78
N VAL A 99 4.08 10.52 -1.59
CA VAL A 99 2.66 10.76 -1.36
C VAL A 99 2.54 11.87 -0.33
N ARG A 100 1.63 12.79 -0.57
CA ARG A 100 1.20 13.85 0.35
C ARG A 100 -0.30 13.72 0.53
N VAL A 101 -0.73 13.54 1.77
CA VAL A 101 -2.14 13.48 2.14
C VAL A 101 -2.47 14.77 2.89
N GLU A 102 -3.61 15.39 2.59
CA GLU A 102 -4.10 16.60 3.24
C GLU A 102 -5.54 16.36 3.69
N GLY A 103 -5.93 16.81 4.88
CA GLY A 103 -7.27 16.60 5.42
C GLY A 103 -7.33 16.73 6.93
N PRO A 104 -8.46 16.35 7.57
CA PRO A 104 -8.62 16.42 9.01
C PRO A 104 -7.59 15.56 9.75
N VAL A 105 -6.88 16.14 10.73
CA VAL A 105 -5.75 15.50 11.44
C VAL A 105 -6.07 14.10 11.97
N ALA A 106 -7.26 13.90 12.54
CA ALA A 106 -7.67 12.62 13.09
C ALA A 106 -7.85 11.54 11.99
N VAL A 107 -8.38 11.92 10.84
CA VAL A 107 -8.58 11.00 9.69
C VAL A 107 -7.23 10.68 9.06
N VAL A 108 -6.42 11.71 8.81
CA VAL A 108 -5.09 11.56 8.22
C VAL A 108 -4.21 10.67 9.10
N GLN A 109 -4.19 10.88 10.42
CA GLN A 109 -3.43 10.04 11.36
C GLN A 109 -3.84 8.56 11.33
N LEU A 110 -5.14 8.26 11.13
CA LEU A 110 -5.63 6.89 10.99
C LEU A 110 -5.18 6.26 9.66
N LEU A 111 -5.08 7.05 8.60
CA LEU A 111 -4.64 6.60 7.28
C LEU A 111 -3.13 6.40 7.16
N GLU A 112 -2.33 7.03 8.04
CA GLU A 112 -0.86 6.95 8.00
C GLU A 112 -0.33 5.52 8.01
N THR A 113 -0.72 4.73 9.00
CA THR A 113 -0.24 3.35 9.17
C THR A 113 -0.55 2.46 7.97
N PRO A 114 -1.82 2.36 7.49
CA PRO A 114 -2.12 1.52 6.35
C PRO A 114 -1.48 2.04 5.06
N PHE A 115 -1.35 3.35 4.86
CA PHE A 115 -0.68 3.92 3.69
C PHE A 115 0.79 3.51 3.63
N VAL A 116 1.51 3.67 4.74
CA VAL A 116 2.92 3.26 4.87
C VAL A 116 3.06 1.76 4.56
N ASN A 117 2.18 0.91 5.09
CA ASN A 117 2.25 -0.53 4.86
C ASN A 117 2.01 -0.92 3.39
N LEU A 118 0.96 -0.36 2.78
CA LEU A 118 0.58 -0.66 1.39
C LEU A 118 1.67 -0.24 0.40
N ILE A 119 2.18 0.99 0.53
CA ILE A 119 3.19 1.55 -0.37
C ILE A 119 4.53 0.83 -0.21
N ASN A 120 4.96 0.54 1.02
CA ASN A 120 6.22 -0.13 1.27
C ASN A 120 6.24 -1.55 0.71
N TYR A 121 5.18 -2.33 0.97
CA TYR A 121 5.08 -3.68 0.44
C TYR A 121 5.11 -3.69 -1.09
N ALA A 122 4.26 -2.87 -1.71
CA ALA A 122 4.14 -2.80 -3.16
C ALA A 122 5.44 -2.36 -3.83
N SER A 123 6.08 -1.31 -3.31
CA SER A 123 7.32 -0.76 -3.87
C SER A 123 8.50 -1.72 -3.73
N LEU A 124 8.60 -2.47 -2.62
CA LEU A 124 9.63 -3.50 -2.43
C LEU A 124 9.49 -4.63 -3.45
N VAL A 125 8.27 -5.12 -3.66
CA VAL A 125 7.98 -6.20 -4.62
C VAL A 125 8.28 -5.75 -6.05
N ALA A 126 7.80 -4.58 -6.45
CA ALA A 126 8.03 -4.01 -7.77
C ALA A 126 9.53 -3.79 -8.05
N THR A 127 10.26 -3.26 -7.06
CA THR A 127 11.71 -3.04 -7.19
C THR A 127 12.48 -4.34 -7.30
N ASN A 128 12.11 -5.36 -6.51
CA ASN A 128 12.76 -6.67 -6.61
C ASN A 128 12.52 -7.32 -7.98
N ALA A 129 11.29 -7.23 -8.49
CA ALA A 129 10.96 -7.72 -9.83
C ALA A 129 11.77 -6.99 -10.93
N ALA A 130 11.94 -5.67 -10.82
CA ALA A 130 12.77 -4.93 -11.76
C ALA A 130 14.24 -5.32 -11.72
N ARG A 131 14.79 -5.63 -10.54
CA ARG A 131 16.16 -6.15 -10.41
C ARG A 131 16.30 -7.51 -11.09
N HIS A 132 15.32 -8.40 -10.95
CA HIS A 132 15.32 -9.67 -11.66
C HIS A 132 15.20 -9.50 -13.17
N ARG A 133 14.36 -8.57 -13.66
CA ARG A 133 14.28 -8.20 -15.08
C ARG A 133 15.61 -7.68 -15.59
N PHE A 134 16.28 -6.82 -14.83
CA PHE A 134 17.58 -6.27 -15.20
C PHE A 134 18.63 -7.37 -15.38
N VAL A 135 18.71 -8.32 -14.44
CA VAL A 135 19.66 -9.44 -14.51
C VAL A 135 19.32 -10.46 -15.60
N ALA A 136 18.04 -10.80 -15.77
CA ALA A 136 17.61 -11.79 -16.76
C ALA A 136 17.68 -11.27 -18.21
N GLY A 137 17.62 -9.95 -18.40
CA GLY A 137 17.56 -9.32 -19.71
C GLY A 137 16.16 -9.38 -20.35
N LYS A 138 16.00 -8.66 -21.47
CA LYS A 138 14.71 -8.54 -22.18
C LYS A 138 14.35 -9.78 -23.02
N SER A 139 15.31 -10.65 -23.30
CA SER A 139 15.11 -11.83 -24.17
C SER A 139 14.46 -13.01 -23.45
N LYS A 140 14.42 -12.99 -22.12
CA LYS A 140 13.91 -14.09 -21.30
C LYS A 140 12.52 -13.77 -20.77
N ILE A 141 11.65 -14.78 -20.78
CA ILE A 141 10.33 -14.67 -20.17
C ILE A 141 10.48 -14.81 -18.66
N LEU A 142 9.94 -13.86 -17.90
CA LEU A 142 9.90 -13.89 -16.44
C LEU A 142 8.49 -14.18 -15.94
N LEU A 143 8.39 -15.21 -15.11
CA LEU A 143 7.13 -15.71 -14.56
C LEU A 143 7.12 -15.64 -13.03
N GLU A 144 6.00 -15.14 -12.50
CA GLU A 144 5.75 -15.03 -11.05
C GLU A 144 4.88 -16.21 -10.57
N PHE A 145 5.39 -16.96 -9.57
CA PHE A 145 4.75 -18.16 -8.99
C PHE A 145 4.67 -18.13 -7.45
N GLY A 146 4.81 -16.94 -6.85
CA GLY A 146 4.87 -16.68 -5.41
C GLY A 146 3.53 -16.73 -4.68
N LEU A 147 2.40 -16.94 -5.39
CA LEU A 147 1.06 -17.02 -4.78
C LEU A 147 0.98 -17.85 -3.49
N ARG A 148 1.65 -19.01 -3.45
CA ARG A 148 1.58 -19.96 -2.31
C ARG A 148 2.33 -19.48 -1.06
N ARG A 149 3.14 -18.44 -1.19
CA ARG A 149 3.94 -17.85 -0.10
C ARG A 149 3.62 -16.37 0.10
N ALA A 150 2.66 -15.84 -0.65
CA ALA A 150 2.26 -14.47 -0.52
C ALA A 150 1.49 -14.28 0.79
N GLN A 151 1.70 -13.14 1.43
CA GLN A 151 1.18 -12.88 2.77
C GLN A 151 -0.25 -12.35 2.69
N GLY A 152 -1.17 -13.00 3.41
CA GLY A 152 -2.57 -12.62 3.48
C GLY A 152 -3.43 -13.18 2.34
N PRO A 153 -4.76 -13.08 2.47
CA PRO A 153 -5.72 -13.64 1.52
C PRO A 153 -5.59 -13.03 0.12
N ASP A 154 -5.32 -11.73 0.02
CA ASP A 154 -5.12 -11.01 -1.24
C ASP A 154 -3.64 -10.83 -1.62
N GLY A 155 -2.72 -11.36 -0.80
CA GLY A 155 -1.28 -11.23 -0.98
C GLY A 155 -0.80 -11.77 -2.33
N GLY A 156 -1.41 -12.87 -2.78
CA GLY A 156 -1.03 -13.49 -4.05
C GLY A 156 -1.33 -12.60 -5.26
N ILE A 157 -2.53 -12.02 -5.28
CA ILE A 157 -3.01 -11.19 -6.40
C ILE A 157 -2.23 -9.86 -6.42
N SER A 158 -2.04 -9.24 -5.25
CA SER A 158 -1.28 -8.00 -5.12
C SER A 158 0.20 -8.20 -5.48
N ALA A 159 0.86 -9.26 -4.99
CA ALA A 159 2.25 -9.57 -5.36
C ALA A 159 2.42 -9.78 -6.87
N SER A 160 1.52 -10.54 -7.48
CA SER A 160 1.45 -10.73 -8.94
C SER A 160 1.37 -9.39 -9.68
N LYS A 161 0.47 -8.49 -9.26
CA LYS A 161 0.32 -7.16 -9.86
C LYS A 161 1.62 -6.35 -9.81
N TYR A 162 2.27 -6.29 -8.64
CA TYR A 162 3.49 -5.49 -8.48
C TYR A 162 4.70 -6.11 -9.20
N CYS A 163 4.78 -7.43 -9.30
CA CYS A 163 5.79 -8.10 -10.13
C CYS A 163 5.63 -7.77 -11.62
N TYR A 164 4.38 -7.67 -12.10
CA TYR A 164 4.10 -7.23 -13.47
C TYR A 164 4.54 -5.77 -13.70
N ILE A 165 4.23 -4.86 -12.77
CA ILE A 165 4.71 -3.46 -12.81
C ILE A 165 6.24 -3.41 -12.83
N GLY A 166 6.91 -4.28 -12.06
CA GLY A 166 8.37 -4.43 -12.06
C GLY A 166 8.96 -5.08 -13.33
N GLY A 167 8.14 -5.52 -14.29
CA GLY A 167 8.59 -5.98 -15.59
C GLY A 167 8.60 -7.50 -15.80
N PHE A 168 7.87 -8.27 -15.01
CA PHE A 168 7.61 -9.69 -15.31
C PHE A 168 6.56 -9.81 -16.42
N ASP A 169 6.67 -10.84 -17.27
CA ASP A 169 5.81 -10.98 -18.46
C ASP A 169 4.47 -11.63 -18.15
N ALA A 170 4.44 -12.57 -17.20
CA ALA A 170 3.21 -13.23 -16.79
C ALA A 170 3.25 -13.64 -15.32
N THR A 171 2.07 -13.62 -14.70
CA THR A 171 1.87 -14.07 -13.32
C THR A 171 0.72 -15.06 -13.30
N ARG A 172 0.80 -16.09 -12.45
CA ARG A 172 -0.40 -16.87 -12.13
C ARG A 172 -1.26 -15.99 -11.22
N GLY A 173 -2.11 -15.11 -11.75
CA GLY A 173 -2.95 -14.26 -10.89
C GLY A 173 -3.66 -13.09 -11.57
N SER A 174 -3.20 -12.62 -12.73
CA SER A 174 -3.89 -11.56 -13.47
C SER A 174 -4.86 -12.14 -14.51
N LYS A 175 -6.08 -11.60 -14.58
CA LYS A 175 -7.15 -11.91 -15.56
C LYS A 175 -6.77 -11.60 -17.03
N ARG A 176 -5.49 -11.59 -17.40
CA ARG A 176 -5.02 -11.44 -18.77
C ARG A 176 -3.99 -12.51 -19.17
N LEU A 177 -4.26 -13.76 -18.79
CA LEU A 177 -3.75 -14.91 -19.52
C LEU A 177 -4.90 -15.88 -19.82
N HIS A 178 -5.50 -15.71 -21.00
CA HIS A 178 -6.29 -16.78 -21.62
C HIS A 178 -5.32 -17.74 -22.30
N LEU A 179 -4.52 -18.49 -21.53
CA LEU A 179 -3.78 -19.62 -22.07
C LEU A 179 -3.98 -20.85 -21.18
N ALA A 180 -4.60 -21.83 -21.82
CA ALA A 180 -4.63 -23.22 -21.45
C ALA A 180 -3.27 -23.75 -20.96
N ALA A 181 -3.36 -24.67 -20.00
CA ALA A 181 -2.42 -25.76 -19.77
C ALA A 181 -0.94 -25.40 -19.52
N ILE A 182 -0.56 -25.06 -18.29
CA ILE A 182 0.76 -25.46 -17.74
C ILE A 182 0.64 -25.91 -16.27
N PRO A 183 1.05 -27.15 -15.91
CA PRO A 183 0.99 -27.67 -14.57
C PRO A 183 1.98 -27.00 -13.60
N SER A 184 1.71 -27.24 -12.32
CA SER A 184 2.32 -26.72 -11.10
C SER A 184 3.84 -26.95 -10.93
N LEU A 185 4.69 -26.10 -11.52
CA LEU A 185 6.13 -26.11 -11.23
C LEU A 185 6.57 -24.78 -10.58
N LEU A 186 7.23 -24.92 -9.44
CA LEU A 186 7.85 -23.87 -8.62
C LEU A 186 9.24 -23.61 -9.20
N THR A 187 9.50 -22.42 -9.75
CA THR A 187 10.82 -21.75 -9.96
C THR A 187 10.63 -20.62 -10.99
N VAL A 188 11.35 -19.51 -10.85
CA VAL A 188 11.51 -18.48 -11.90
C VAL A 188 12.01 -19.18 -13.16
N TYR A 189 11.11 -19.44 -14.11
CA TYR A 189 11.47 -20.17 -15.32
C TYR A 189 12.06 -19.20 -16.33
N ILE A 190 13.39 -19.10 -16.38
CA ILE A 190 14.10 -18.41 -17.46
C ILE A 190 14.07 -19.34 -18.67
N SER A 191 13.10 -19.18 -19.56
CA SER A 191 13.08 -19.94 -20.81
C SER A 191 14.25 -19.49 -21.69
N SER A 192 15.21 -20.38 -21.90
CA SER A 192 16.27 -20.20 -22.90
C SER A 192 15.79 -20.67 -24.26
N SER A 193 15.68 -19.73 -25.20
CA SER A 193 15.85 -19.99 -26.63
C SER A 193 17.20 -20.64 -26.89
#